data_AF-Q3ADF4-F1
#
_entry.id   AF-Q3ADF4-F1
#
_cell.length_a   1.000
_cell.length_b   1.000
_cell.length_c   1.000
_cell.angle_alpha   90.00
_cell.angle_beta   90.00
_cell.angle_gamma   90.00
#
_symmetry.space_group_name_H-M   'P 1'
#
loop_
_entity.id
_entity.type
_entity.pdbx_description
1 polymer ?
#
loop_
_entity_poly.entity_id
_entity_poly.type
_entity_poly.pdbx_seq_one_letter_code
_entity_poly.pdbx_strand_id
1 'polypeptide(L)'
;MEEKEDKLLRKYKDYSFIIEKYVDFLFLKGDYERALKVVNSYLSDQTNKLIKEAELYLHLKKYEEAKEVIEKLEGQNLNENHLMIKTFLQILLNLSLKSKTEEIVWNMKKLTRAEEIKWQIIGKLLLAAFNSEVIKILKNDYEKYEEQLTFLMAKFLDLELFEAFEKIYNLFQKIEWIEGKNLKLGKLYFATRYYDSAVEELLASVEKGVADAEAFYLLGKIAHMRGLIEEAETFIKEAISREKQLSYYLYLIGLLQEKNDLKSTKEVLQEASTYYPDVEILKSALQVYSSL
;
A
#
# COMPACT_ATOMS: atom_id res chain seq x y z
N MET A 1 1.61 20.81 -6.93
CA MET A 1 2.82 20.29 -7.61
C MET A 1 3.83 21.39 -7.62
N GLU A 2 4.97 21.16 -6.99
CA GLU A 2 6.04 22.15 -6.86
C GLU A 2 6.82 22.24 -8.18
N GLU A 3 7.41 23.41 -8.47
CA GLU A 3 8.13 23.65 -9.73
C GLU A 3 9.31 22.69 -9.96
N LYS A 4 10.01 22.32 -8.88
CA LYS A 4 11.12 21.35 -8.92
C LYS A 4 10.66 19.93 -9.27
N GLU A 5 9.53 19.52 -8.71
CA GLU A 5 8.91 18.22 -8.99
C GLU A 5 8.41 18.17 -10.43
N ASP A 6 7.72 19.20 -10.90
CA ASP A 6 7.23 19.30 -12.29
C ASP A 6 8.39 19.18 -13.28
N LYS A 7 9.50 19.89 -13.00
CA LYS A 7 10.73 19.82 -13.81
C LYS A 7 11.34 18.41 -13.82
N LEU A 8 11.32 17.70 -12.69
CA LEU A 8 11.81 16.33 -12.60
C LEU A 8 10.92 15.36 -13.38
N LEU A 9 9.60 15.44 -13.20
CA LEU A 9 8.64 14.58 -13.90
C LEU A 9 8.68 14.78 -15.40
N ARG A 10 8.84 16.03 -15.89
CA ARG A 10 9.07 16.32 -17.31
C ARG A 10 10.29 15.60 -17.87
N LYS A 11 11.36 15.46 -17.10
CA LYS A 11 12.58 14.74 -17.51
C LYS A 11 12.32 13.24 -17.70
N TYR A 12 11.38 12.68 -16.94
CA TYR A 12 11.06 11.25 -16.96
C TYR A 12 9.72 10.93 -17.65
N LYS A 13 9.11 11.89 -18.35
CA LYS A 13 7.78 11.73 -18.99
C LYS A 13 7.69 10.55 -19.97
N ASP A 14 8.82 10.19 -20.59
CA ASP A 14 8.89 9.09 -21.56
C ASP A 14 9.09 7.72 -20.89
N TYR A 15 9.24 7.68 -19.56
CA TYR A 15 9.42 6.48 -18.75
C TYR A 15 8.17 6.22 -17.90
N SER A 16 7.11 5.68 -18.52
CA SER A 16 5.82 5.39 -17.87
C SER A 16 5.98 4.67 -16.53
N PHE A 17 6.88 3.69 -16.46
CA PHE A 17 7.16 2.94 -15.24
C PHE A 17 7.58 3.83 -14.05
N ILE A 18 8.42 4.84 -14.28
CA ILE A 18 8.88 5.75 -13.22
C ILE A 18 7.71 6.62 -12.74
N ILE A 19 6.91 7.12 -13.68
CA ILE A 19 5.71 7.91 -13.37
C ILE A 19 4.71 7.08 -12.56
N GLU A 20 4.47 5.84 -12.96
CA GLU A 20 3.59 4.90 -12.24
C GLU A 20 4.07 4.66 -10.80
N LYS A 21 5.37 4.41 -10.60
CA LYS A 21 5.92 4.23 -9.25
C LYS A 21 5.80 5.49 -8.40
N TYR A 22 5.92 6.67 -9.01
CA TYR A 22 5.71 7.92 -8.29
C TYR A 22 4.23 8.12 -7.91
N VAL A 23 3.31 7.78 -8.81
CA VAL A 23 1.86 7.80 -8.53
C VAL A 23 1.53 6.83 -7.40
N ASP A 24 2.07 5.61 -7.42
CA ASP A 24 1.90 4.63 -6.34
C ASP A 24 2.45 5.14 -5.01
N PHE A 25 3.60 5.83 -5.02
CA PHE A 25 4.15 6.48 -3.83
C PHE A 25 3.22 7.56 -3.27
N LEU A 26 2.69 8.44 -4.12
CA LEU A 26 1.74 9.48 -3.71
C LEU A 26 0.44 8.88 -3.20
N PHE A 27 -0.03 7.80 -3.82
CA PHE A 27 -1.19 7.04 -3.39
C PHE A 27 -1.00 6.46 -1.99
N LEU A 28 0.15 5.84 -1.70
CA LEU A 28 0.49 5.35 -0.35
C LEU A 28 0.62 6.50 0.66
N LYS A 29 1.04 7.69 0.20
CA LYS A 29 1.00 8.94 0.96
C LYS A 29 -0.40 9.58 1.02
N GLY A 30 -1.40 8.97 0.39
CA GLY A 30 -2.80 9.40 0.35
C GLY A 30 -2.95 10.83 -0.14
N ASP A 31 -1.96 11.29 -0.90
CA ASP A 31 -1.99 12.56 -1.60
C ASP A 31 -2.63 12.31 -2.97
N TYR A 32 -3.90 11.89 -2.93
CA TYR A 32 -4.64 11.41 -4.11
C TYR A 32 -4.84 12.53 -5.14
N GLU A 33 -5.03 13.78 -4.70
CA GLU A 33 -5.15 14.93 -5.61
C GLU A 33 -3.85 15.18 -6.39
N ARG A 34 -2.70 15.09 -5.71
CA ARG A 34 -1.40 15.23 -6.40
C ARG A 34 -1.14 14.04 -7.30
N ALA A 35 -1.44 12.82 -6.86
CA ALA A 35 -1.34 11.61 -7.68
C ALA A 35 -2.18 11.76 -8.97
N LEU A 36 -3.42 12.24 -8.84
CA LEU A 36 -4.32 12.48 -9.97
C LEU A 36 -3.76 13.53 -10.92
N LYS A 37 -3.18 14.61 -10.40
CA LYS A 37 -2.51 15.61 -11.22
C LYS A 37 -1.33 15.03 -12.02
N VAL A 38 -0.55 14.15 -11.40
CA VAL A 38 0.57 13.47 -12.08
C VAL A 38 0.06 12.54 -13.17
N VAL A 39 -0.93 11.70 -12.87
CA VAL A 39 -1.57 10.79 -13.84
C VAL A 39 -2.07 11.57 -15.06
N ASN A 40 -2.80 12.65 -14.83
CA ASN A 40 -3.39 13.46 -15.90
C ASN A 40 -2.33 14.10 -16.81
N SER A 41 -1.19 14.48 -16.25
CA SER A 41 -0.17 15.30 -16.93
C SER A 41 0.94 14.47 -17.58
N TYR A 42 1.27 13.30 -17.02
CA TYR A 42 2.51 12.59 -17.34
C TYR A 42 2.32 11.13 -17.74
N LEU A 43 1.20 10.49 -17.41
CA LEU A 43 1.00 9.09 -17.78
C LEU A 43 0.53 9.00 -19.23
N SER A 44 1.37 8.40 -20.09
CA SER A 44 1.16 8.38 -21.54
C SER A 44 0.27 7.22 -22.01
N ASP A 45 0.28 6.08 -21.31
CA ASP A 45 -0.58 4.95 -21.67
C ASP A 45 -2.02 5.26 -21.28
N GLN A 46 -2.90 5.39 -22.29
CA GLN A 46 -4.27 5.86 -22.09
C GLN A 46 -5.11 4.89 -21.24
N THR A 47 -4.90 3.58 -21.39
CA THR A 47 -5.67 2.57 -20.64
C THR A 47 -5.27 2.57 -19.16
N ASN A 48 -3.98 2.53 -18.87
CA ASN A 48 -3.45 2.59 -17.50
C ASN A 48 -3.77 3.92 -16.84
N LYS A 49 -3.73 5.02 -17.60
CA LYS A 49 -4.18 6.34 -17.15
C LYS A 49 -5.62 6.31 -16.67
N LEU A 50 -6.56 5.84 -17.48
CA LEU A 50 -7.97 5.75 -17.10
C LEU A 50 -8.18 4.82 -15.88
N ILE A 51 -7.47 3.69 -15.80
CA ILE A 51 -7.53 2.80 -14.64
C ILE A 51 -7.10 3.52 -13.35
N LYS A 52 -5.95 4.22 -13.38
CA LYS A 52 -5.43 4.96 -12.23
C LYS A 52 -6.29 6.16 -11.87
N GLU A 53 -6.84 6.87 -12.84
CA GLU A 53 -7.80 7.96 -12.62
C GLU A 53 -9.05 7.45 -11.90
N ALA A 54 -9.67 6.37 -12.38
CA ALA A 54 -10.86 5.80 -11.77
C ALA A 54 -10.60 5.36 -10.32
N GLU A 55 -9.47 4.69 -10.07
CA GLU A 55 -9.05 4.30 -8.73
C GLU A 55 -8.92 5.53 -7.82
N LEU A 56 -8.18 6.57 -8.27
CA LEU A 56 -7.99 7.79 -7.49
C LEU A 56 -9.30 8.54 -7.22
N TYR A 57 -10.21 8.60 -8.18
CA TYR A 57 -11.53 9.22 -7.97
C TYR A 57 -12.37 8.46 -6.94
N LEU A 58 -12.29 7.12 -6.89
CA LEU A 58 -12.95 6.33 -5.84
C LEU A 58 -12.43 6.71 -4.45
N HIS A 59 -11.11 6.83 -4.26
CA HIS A 59 -10.52 7.26 -2.99
C HIS A 59 -10.83 8.71 -2.62
N LEU A 60 -10.95 9.58 -3.63
CA LEU A 60 -11.40 10.96 -3.45
C LEU A 60 -12.91 11.09 -3.22
N LYS A 61 -13.66 9.97 -3.23
CA LYS A 61 -15.14 9.93 -3.12
C LYS A 61 -15.84 10.75 -4.22
N LYS A 62 -15.17 10.93 -5.36
CA LYS A 62 -15.64 11.61 -6.57
C LYS A 62 -16.28 10.58 -7.51
N TYR A 63 -17.45 10.08 -7.10
CA TYR A 63 -18.04 8.88 -7.70
C TYR A 63 -18.57 9.09 -9.12
N GLU A 64 -19.06 10.29 -9.45
CA GLU A 64 -19.52 10.59 -10.80
C GLU A 64 -18.33 10.65 -11.76
N GLU A 65 -17.23 11.28 -11.37
CA GLU A 65 -16.00 11.30 -12.15
C GLU A 65 -15.41 9.89 -12.31
N ALA A 66 -15.42 9.08 -11.24
CA ALA A 66 -15.00 7.69 -11.32
C ALA A 66 -15.85 6.91 -12.34
N LYS A 67 -17.18 7.10 -12.32
CA LYS A 67 -18.10 6.47 -13.26
C LYS A 67 -17.80 6.88 -14.70
N GLU A 68 -17.68 8.17 -14.98
CA GLU A 68 -17.36 8.68 -16.32
C GLU A 68 -16.04 8.11 -16.86
N VAL A 69 -15.02 7.98 -16.00
CA VAL A 69 -13.73 7.39 -16.38
C VAL A 69 -13.86 5.88 -16.66
N ILE A 70 -14.61 5.14 -15.84
CA ILE A 70 -14.85 3.71 -16.06
C ILE A 70 -15.63 3.47 -17.37
N GLU A 71 -16.58 4.33 -17.72
CA GLU A 71 -17.30 4.27 -18.99
C GLU A 71 -16.35 4.52 -20.18
N LYS A 72 -15.40 5.47 -20.07
CA LYS A 72 -14.38 5.72 -21.11
C LYS A 72 -13.48 4.52 -21.39
N LEU A 73 -13.29 3.60 -20.43
CA LEU A 73 -12.54 2.36 -20.65
C LEU A 73 -13.21 1.45 -21.70
N GLU A 74 -14.53 1.55 -21.92
CA GLU A 74 -15.24 0.76 -22.95
C GLU A 74 -14.79 1.07 -24.37
N GLY A 75 -14.34 2.31 -24.61
CA GLY A 75 -13.84 2.74 -25.92
C GLY A 75 -12.39 2.36 -26.19
N GLN A 76 -11.69 1.71 -25.26
CA GLN A 76 -10.29 1.34 -25.39
C GLN A 76 -10.12 -0.11 -25.87
N ASN A 77 -8.96 -0.42 -26.45
CA ASN A 77 -8.60 -1.80 -26.78
C ASN A 77 -8.15 -2.55 -25.51
N LEU A 78 -9.11 -3.17 -24.82
CA LEU A 78 -8.88 -3.88 -23.56
C LEU A 78 -8.47 -5.34 -23.81
N ASN A 79 -7.39 -5.78 -23.19
CA ASN A 79 -7.13 -7.21 -23.03
C ASN A 79 -8.00 -7.77 -21.89
N GLU A 80 -7.97 -9.10 -21.69
CA GLU A 80 -8.80 -9.75 -20.66
C GLU A 80 -8.53 -9.18 -19.25
N ASN A 81 -7.27 -9.00 -18.89
CA ASN A 81 -6.91 -8.45 -17.57
C ASN A 81 -7.48 -7.04 -17.38
N HIS A 82 -7.41 -6.16 -18.38
CA HIS A 82 -8.01 -4.83 -18.32
C HIS A 82 -9.53 -4.91 -18.15
N LEU A 83 -10.20 -5.86 -18.81
CA LEU A 83 -11.63 -6.08 -18.66
C LEU A 83 -12.00 -6.52 -17.23
N MET A 84 -11.17 -7.35 -16.60
CA MET A 84 -11.38 -7.79 -15.22
C MET A 84 -11.10 -6.65 -14.21
N ILE A 85 -10.05 -5.85 -14.42
CA ILE A 85 -9.78 -4.65 -13.62
C ILE A 85 -10.96 -3.69 -13.71
N LYS A 86 -11.44 -3.38 -14.91
CA LYS A 86 -12.62 -2.53 -15.11
C LYS A 86 -13.84 -3.09 -14.38
N THR A 87 -14.10 -4.39 -14.52
CA THR A 87 -15.23 -5.06 -13.84
C THR A 87 -15.11 -4.93 -12.32
N PHE A 88 -13.90 -5.08 -11.78
CA PHE A 88 -13.63 -4.90 -10.36
C PHE A 88 -13.84 -3.44 -9.89
N LEU A 89 -13.36 -2.44 -10.64
CA LEU A 89 -13.59 -1.03 -10.34
C LEU A 89 -15.09 -0.68 -10.33
N GLN A 90 -15.88 -1.22 -11.28
CA GLN A 90 -17.33 -1.04 -11.30
C GLN A 90 -18.01 -1.62 -10.05
N ILE A 91 -17.56 -2.78 -9.57
CA ILE A 91 -18.05 -3.37 -8.31
C ILE A 91 -17.76 -2.44 -7.14
N LEU A 92 -16.52 -1.94 -7.02
CA LEU A 92 -16.12 -1.03 -5.94
C LEU A 92 -16.92 0.29 -5.97
N LEU A 93 -17.14 0.86 -7.15
CA LEU A 93 -17.98 2.04 -7.34
C LEU A 93 -19.42 1.78 -6.85
N ASN A 94 -20.04 0.71 -7.32
CA ASN A 94 -21.44 0.40 -7.00
C ASN A 94 -21.62 0.09 -5.50
N LEU A 95 -20.64 -0.58 -4.88
CA LEU A 95 -20.60 -0.82 -3.44
C LEU A 95 -20.48 0.49 -2.65
N SER A 96 -19.61 1.40 -3.08
CA SER A 96 -19.44 2.72 -2.46
C SER A 96 -20.72 3.56 -2.53
N LEU A 97 -21.46 3.44 -3.64
CA LEU A 97 -22.76 4.07 -3.84
C LEU A 97 -23.93 3.32 -3.16
N LYS A 98 -23.70 2.17 -2.52
CA LYS A 98 -24.73 1.27 -1.95
C LYS A 98 -25.89 1.00 -2.93
N SER A 99 -25.55 0.79 -4.21
CA SER A 99 -26.52 0.73 -5.31
C SER A 99 -26.69 -0.69 -5.88
N LYS A 100 -27.86 -0.98 -6.47
CA LYS A 100 -28.16 -2.13 -7.34
C LYS A 100 -27.44 -3.45 -6.99
N THR A 101 -27.83 -4.07 -5.88
CA THR A 101 -27.24 -5.32 -5.37
C THR A 101 -27.17 -6.45 -6.40
N GLU A 102 -28.17 -6.58 -7.28
CA GLU A 102 -28.20 -7.62 -8.31
C GLU A 102 -27.08 -7.47 -9.35
N GLU A 103 -26.82 -6.23 -9.79
CA GLU A 103 -25.78 -5.92 -10.78
C GLU A 103 -24.38 -6.16 -10.18
N ILE A 104 -24.20 -5.81 -8.90
CA ILE A 104 -22.99 -6.10 -8.14
C ILE A 104 -22.73 -7.62 -8.12
N VAL A 105 -23.74 -8.41 -7.73
CA VAL A 105 -23.62 -9.88 -7.66
C VAL A 105 -23.35 -10.48 -9.03
N TRP A 106 -23.97 -9.96 -10.10
CA TRP A 106 -23.71 -10.42 -11.46
C TRP A 106 -22.25 -10.17 -11.88
N ASN A 107 -21.73 -8.96 -11.64
CA ASN A 107 -20.34 -8.62 -11.93
C ASN A 107 -19.35 -9.46 -11.10
N MET A 108 -19.64 -9.73 -9.83
CA MET A 108 -18.82 -10.62 -9.00
C MET A 108 -18.80 -12.04 -9.56
N LYS A 109 -19.95 -12.58 -10.01
CA LYS A 109 -20.02 -13.89 -10.68
C LYS A 109 -19.22 -13.91 -11.98
N LYS A 110 -19.17 -12.80 -12.72
CA LYS A 110 -18.32 -12.69 -13.92
C LYS A 110 -16.83 -12.91 -13.57
N LEU A 111 -16.34 -12.27 -12.51
CA LEU A 111 -14.95 -12.47 -12.04
C LEU A 111 -14.65 -13.93 -11.68
N THR A 112 -15.62 -14.66 -11.10
CA THR A 112 -15.42 -16.10 -10.77
C THR A 112 -15.14 -17.01 -11.97
N ARG A 113 -15.40 -16.53 -13.19
CA ARG A 113 -15.22 -17.29 -14.45
C ARG A 113 -14.08 -16.77 -15.31
N ALA A 114 -13.28 -15.83 -14.81
CA ALA A 114 -12.11 -15.29 -15.51
C ALA A 114 -11.07 -16.39 -15.80
N GLU A 115 -10.29 -16.28 -16.87
CA GLU A 115 -9.22 -17.26 -17.13
C GLU A 115 -8.09 -17.14 -16.10
N GLU A 116 -7.74 -15.91 -15.74
CA GLU A 116 -6.74 -15.66 -14.70
C GLU A 116 -7.25 -16.03 -13.30
N ILE A 117 -6.49 -16.91 -12.63
CA ILE A 117 -6.79 -17.43 -11.28
C ILE A 117 -7.00 -16.31 -10.26
N LYS A 118 -6.23 -15.22 -10.35
CA LYS A 118 -6.35 -14.05 -9.46
C LYS A 118 -7.78 -13.50 -9.44
N TRP A 119 -8.39 -13.29 -10.61
CA TRP A 119 -9.73 -12.74 -10.73
C TRP A 119 -10.81 -13.72 -10.28
N GLN A 120 -10.60 -15.02 -10.53
CA GLN A 120 -11.49 -16.05 -10.00
C GLN A 120 -11.56 -16.01 -8.47
N ILE A 121 -10.39 -15.90 -7.83
CA ILE A 121 -10.26 -15.82 -6.37
C ILE A 121 -10.92 -14.56 -5.84
N ILE A 122 -10.62 -13.39 -6.43
CA ILE A 122 -11.23 -12.11 -6.05
C ILE A 122 -12.76 -12.17 -6.15
N GLY A 123 -13.30 -12.72 -7.23
CA GLY A 123 -14.75 -12.89 -7.40
C GLY A 123 -15.39 -13.73 -6.31
N LYS A 124 -14.76 -14.86 -5.93
CA LYS A 124 -15.25 -15.74 -4.85
C LYS A 124 -15.21 -15.04 -3.48
N LEU A 125 -14.12 -14.33 -3.20
CA LEU A 125 -13.97 -13.59 -1.94
C LEU A 125 -14.95 -12.42 -1.84
N LEU A 126 -15.17 -11.68 -2.93
CA LEU A 126 -16.19 -10.64 -2.98
C LEU A 126 -17.58 -11.21 -2.72
N LEU A 127 -17.93 -12.34 -3.34
CA LEU A 127 -19.19 -13.00 -3.02
C LEU A 127 -19.25 -13.42 -1.55
N ALA A 128 -18.17 -13.93 -0.95
CA ALA A 128 -18.16 -14.25 0.48
C ALA A 128 -18.31 -13.03 1.41
N ALA A 129 -17.75 -11.88 1.02
CA ALA A 129 -17.87 -10.62 1.76
C ALA A 129 -19.30 -10.04 1.73
N PHE A 130 -20.09 -10.38 0.71
CA PHE A 130 -21.41 -9.77 0.52
C PHE A 130 -22.56 -10.79 0.41
N ASN A 131 -22.26 -12.09 0.47
CA ASN A 131 -23.22 -13.20 0.46
C ASN A 131 -22.71 -14.36 1.36
N SER A 132 -23.52 -14.73 2.35
CA SER A 132 -23.17 -15.69 3.41
C SER A 132 -22.99 -17.14 2.96
N GLU A 133 -23.43 -17.53 1.77
CA GLU A 133 -23.42 -18.93 1.32
C GLU A 133 -22.05 -19.41 0.78
N VAL A 134 -21.14 -18.49 0.47
CA VAL A 134 -19.93 -18.79 -0.34
C VAL A 134 -18.74 -19.30 0.46
N ILE A 135 -18.77 -19.19 1.80
CA ILE A 135 -17.66 -19.59 2.68
C ILE A 135 -17.29 -21.07 2.54
N LYS A 136 -18.25 -21.95 2.21
CA LYS A 136 -18.01 -23.41 2.07
C LYS A 136 -17.12 -23.77 0.88
N ILE A 137 -17.05 -22.94 -0.15
CA ILE A 137 -16.34 -23.22 -1.42
C ILE A 137 -14.82 -23.03 -1.27
N LEU A 138 -14.39 -22.21 -0.29
CA LEU A 138 -13.00 -21.77 -0.17
C LEU A 138 -12.05 -22.82 0.44
N LYS A 139 -12.55 -24.03 0.76
CA LYS A 139 -11.84 -25.03 1.59
C LYS A 139 -10.63 -25.74 0.99
N ASN A 140 -10.39 -25.65 -0.33
CA ASN A 140 -9.45 -26.55 -1.00
C ASN A 140 -8.23 -25.89 -1.70
N ASP A 141 -8.08 -24.56 -1.68
CA ASP A 141 -7.02 -23.86 -2.44
C ASP A 141 -6.26 -22.80 -1.61
N TYR A 142 -6.23 -22.98 -0.29
CA TYR A 142 -6.02 -21.87 0.62
C TYR A 142 -4.70 -21.08 0.43
N GLU A 143 -3.58 -21.73 0.14
CA GLU A 143 -2.26 -21.08 -0.03
C GLU A 143 -2.28 -19.94 -1.07
N LYS A 144 -3.22 -19.98 -2.01
CA LYS A 144 -3.37 -18.98 -3.08
C LYS A 144 -4.26 -17.80 -2.73
N TYR A 145 -4.91 -17.77 -1.57
CA TYR A 145 -5.86 -16.69 -1.21
C TYR A 145 -5.24 -15.58 -0.39
N GLU A 146 -4.09 -15.80 0.26
CA GLU A 146 -3.54 -14.85 1.23
C GLU A 146 -3.33 -13.46 0.61
N GLU A 147 -2.72 -13.41 -0.57
CA GLU A 147 -2.47 -12.16 -1.30
C GLU A 147 -3.79 -11.46 -1.64
N GLN A 148 -4.80 -12.18 -2.13
CA GLN A 148 -6.08 -11.61 -2.53
C GLN A 148 -6.96 -11.22 -1.33
N LEU A 149 -6.86 -11.93 -0.21
CA LEU A 149 -7.48 -11.55 1.07
C LEU A 149 -6.89 -10.23 1.55
N THR A 150 -5.56 -10.13 1.59
CA THR A 150 -4.82 -8.93 2.01
C THR A 150 -5.11 -7.77 1.05
N PHE A 151 -5.11 -8.01 -0.25
CA PHE A 151 -5.47 -7.04 -1.29
C PHE A 151 -6.89 -6.49 -1.09
N LEU A 152 -7.89 -7.36 -0.90
CA LEU A 152 -9.28 -6.93 -0.68
C LEU A 152 -9.45 -6.20 0.64
N MET A 153 -8.81 -6.68 1.72
CA MET A 153 -8.82 -5.98 3.01
C MET A 153 -8.27 -4.56 2.85
N ALA A 154 -7.13 -4.40 2.16
CA ALA A 154 -6.55 -3.08 1.91
C ALA A 154 -7.53 -2.19 1.12
N LYS A 155 -8.13 -2.72 0.04
CA LYS A 155 -9.12 -1.97 -0.75
C LYS A 155 -10.35 -1.57 0.03
N PHE A 156 -10.84 -2.43 0.91
CA PHE A 156 -12.00 -2.11 1.75
C PHE A 156 -11.66 -1.07 2.81
N LEU A 157 -10.48 -1.12 3.42
CA LEU A 157 -10.02 -0.08 4.35
C LEU A 157 -9.83 1.27 3.65
N ASP A 158 -9.19 1.27 2.48
CA ASP A 158 -8.92 2.49 1.71
C ASP A 158 -10.22 3.17 1.19
N LEU A 159 -11.29 2.39 1.04
CA LEU A 159 -12.62 2.87 0.62
C LEU A 159 -13.62 2.97 1.78
N GLU A 160 -13.18 2.76 3.02
CA GLU A 160 -14.03 2.77 4.22
C GLU A 160 -15.23 1.80 4.17
N LEU A 161 -15.10 0.69 3.45
CA LEU A 161 -16.10 -0.38 3.34
C LEU A 161 -15.98 -1.36 4.53
N PHE A 162 -16.18 -0.86 5.75
CA PHE A 162 -15.89 -1.58 7.00
C PHE A 162 -16.65 -2.90 7.16
N GLU A 163 -17.94 -2.95 6.80
CA GLU A 163 -18.72 -4.20 6.89
C GLU A 163 -18.14 -5.33 6.00
N ALA A 164 -17.61 -4.95 4.83
CA ALA A 164 -16.97 -5.88 3.90
C ALA A 164 -15.61 -6.32 4.42
N PHE A 165 -14.84 -5.35 4.94
CA PHE A 165 -13.57 -5.60 5.61
C PHE A 165 -13.73 -6.61 6.74
N GLU A 166 -14.68 -6.42 7.65
CA GLU A 166 -14.89 -7.31 8.79
C GLU A 166 -15.17 -8.77 8.37
N LYS A 167 -15.93 -8.99 7.29
CA LYS A 167 -16.20 -10.35 6.82
C LYS A 167 -14.95 -11.03 6.24
N ILE A 168 -14.15 -10.29 5.47
CA ILE A 168 -12.88 -10.82 4.95
C ILE A 168 -11.86 -11.01 6.06
N TYR A 169 -11.78 -10.07 7.01
CA TYR A 169 -10.94 -10.18 8.20
C TYR A 169 -11.29 -11.43 9.02
N ASN A 170 -12.58 -11.67 9.28
CA ASN A 170 -13.03 -12.87 9.99
C ASN A 170 -12.70 -14.16 9.24
N LEU A 171 -12.74 -14.14 7.90
CA LEU A 171 -12.28 -15.26 7.08
C LEU A 171 -10.77 -15.46 7.23
N PHE A 172 -9.98 -14.39 7.09
CA PHE A 172 -8.53 -14.40 7.25
C PHE A 172 -8.11 -14.96 8.63
N GLN A 173 -8.80 -14.57 9.70
CA GLN A 173 -8.55 -15.07 11.05
C GLN A 173 -8.81 -16.58 11.20
N LYS A 174 -9.80 -17.14 10.50
CA LYS A 174 -10.14 -18.57 10.57
C LYS A 174 -9.17 -19.49 9.82
N ILE A 175 -8.31 -18.94 8.97
CA ILE A 175 -7.42 -19.72 8.11
C ILE A 175 -6.12 -20.03 8.87
N GLU A 176 -5.96 -21.24 9.38
CA GLU A 176 -4.88 -21.58 10.34
C GLU A 176 -3.46 -21.58 9.76
N TRP A 177 -3.26 -21.94 8.50
CA TRP A 177 -1.92 -22.04 7.89
C TRP A 177 -1.30 -20.67 7.54
N ILE A 178 -2.06 -19.57 7.62
CA ILE A 178 -1.49 -18.23 7.45
C ILE A 178 -0.70 -17.93 8.71
N GLU A 179 0.62 -18.05 8.61
CA GLU A 179 1.54 -17.70 9.69
C GLU A 179 1.70 -16.18 9.80
N GLY A 180 2.09 -15.69 10.97
CA GLY A 180 2.41 -14.27 11.15
C GLY A 180 1.25 -13.32 10.80
N LYS A 181 0.00 -13.70 11.07
CA LYS A 181 -1.19 -12.87 10.80
C LYS A 181 -1.07 -11.47 11.36
N ASN A 182 -0.60 -11.34 12.61
CA ASN A 182 -0.42 -10.06 13.26
C ASN A 182 0.59 -9.18 12.52
N LEU A 183 1.70 -9.77 12.05
CA LEU A 183 2.67 -9.03 11.23
C LEU A 183 2.05 -8.53 9.93
N LYS A 184 1.33 -9.41 9.22
CA LYS A 184 0.68 -9.07 7.94
C LYS A 184 -0.39 -7.99 8.10
N LEU A 185 -1.23 -8.11 9.13
CA LEU A 185 -2.26 -7.13 9.46
C LEU A 185 -1.65 -5.80 9.90
N GLY A 186 -0.60 -5.83 10.72
CA GLY A 186 0.13 -4.64 11.13
C GLY A 186 0.68 -3.84 9.94
N LYS A 187 1.31 -4.53 8.97
CA LYS A 187 1.77 -3.92 7.71
C LYS A 187 0.62 -3.36 6.88
N LEU A 188 -0.48 -4.11 6.77
CA LEU A 188 -1.69 -3.68 6.04
C LEU A 188 -2.34 -2.44 6.66
N TYR A 189 -2.52 -2.42 7.98
CA TYR A 189 -3.05 -1.26 8.69
C TYR A 189 -2.12 -0.05 8.59
N PHE A 190 -0.80 -0.24 8.64
CA PHE A 190 0.14 0.84 8.40
C PHE A 190 -0.02 1.43 6.99
N ALA A 191 -0.07 0.58 5.97
CA ALA A 191 -0.18 0.99 4.57
C ALA A 191 -1.50 1.75 4.30
N THR A 192 -2.57 1.35 4.97
CA THR A 192 -3.91 1.96 4.89
C THR A 192 -4.13 3.07 5.94
N ARG A 193 -3.09 3.45 6.68
CA ARG A 193 -3.04 4.57 7.65
C ARG A 193 -3.86 4.40 8.93
N TYR A 194 -4.33 3.19 9.21
CA TYR A 194 -4.96 2.84 10.49
C TYR A 194 -3.87 2.60 11.55
N TYR A 195 -3.15 3.65 11.93
CA TYR A 195 -1.92 3.53 12.73
C TYR A 195 -2.14 2.93 14.12
N ASP A 196 -3.29 3.15 14.76
CA ASP A 196 -3.60 2.53 16.05
C ASP A 196 -3.67 1.00 15.94
N SER A 197 -4.51 0.50 15.02
CA SER A 197 -4.60 -0.93 14.72
C SER A 197 -3.26 -1.51 14.21
N ALA A 198 -2.48 -0.70 13.48
CA ALA A 198 -1.14 -1.11 13.06
C ALA A 198 -0.22 -1.35 14.27
N VAL A 199 -0.20 -0.45 15.26
CA VAL A 199 0.62 -0.64 16.47
C VAL A 199 0.21 -1.89 17.22
N GLU A 200 -1.09 -2.10 17.44
CA GLU A 200 -1.61 -3.27 18.17
C GLU A 200 -1.15 -4.58 17.52
N GLU A 201 -1.34 -4.71 16.21
CA GLU A 201 -0.99 -5.91 15.46
C GLU A 201 0.54 -6.10 15.34
N LEU A 202 1.30 -5.02 15.13
CA LEU A 202 2.76 -5.10 15.07
C LEU A 202 3.35 -5.51 16.42
N LEU A 203 2.88 -4.94 17.53
CA LEU A 203 3.32 -5.35 18.88
C LEU A 203 2.95 -6.79 19.19
N ALA A 204 1.73 -7.24 18.85
CA ALA A 204 1.36 -8.65 18.99
C ALA A 204 2.27 -9.58 18.17
N SER A 205 2.75 -9.13 17.01
CA SER A 205 3.73 -9.89 16.22
C SER A 205 5.11 -9.98 16.88
N VAL A 206 5.52 -8.93 17.60
CA VAL A 206 6.75 -8.90 18.41
C VAL A 206 6.64 -9.87 19.58
N GLU A 207 5.53 -9.84 20.32
CA GLU A 207 5.27 -10.75 21.45
C GLU A 207 5.28 -12.23 21.03
N LYS A 208 4.79 -12.53 19.82
CA LYS A 208 4.79 -13.88 19.25
C LYS A 208 6.13 -14.29 18.63
N GLY A 209 7.13 -13.41 18.61
CA GLY A 209 8.45 -13.69 18.06
C GLY A 209 8.49 -13.83 16.53
N VAL A 210 7.45 -13.36 15.84
CA VAL A 210 7.35 -13.44 14.36
C VAL A 210 7.58 -12.10 13.66
N ALA A 211 7.86 -11.03 14.41
CA ALA A 211 8.17 -9.72 13.86
C ALA A 211 9.51 -9.72 13.08
N ASP A 212 9.50 -9.15 11.88
CA ASP A 212 10.67 -8.92 11.05
C ASP A 212 11.24 -7.50 11.22
N ALA A 213 12.35 -7.18 10.54
CA ALA A 213 12.97 -5.86 10.63
C ALA A 213 12.01 -4.73 10.20
N GLU A 214 11.18 -4.98 9.18
CA GLU A 214 10.20 -4.03 8.70
C GLU A 214 9.15 -3.72 9.78
N ALA A 215 8.70 -4.70 10.57
CA ALA A 215 7.78 -4.47 11.68
C ALA A 215 8.29 -3.42 12.67
N PHE A 216 9.56 -3.53 13.07
CA PHE A 216 10.22 -2.57 13.95
C PHE A 216 10.39 -1.22 13.27
N TYR A 217 10.73 -1.20 11.97
CA TYR A 217 10.79 0.04 11.22
C TYR A 217 9.45 0.78 11.17
N LEU A 218 8.34 0.05 10.96
CA LEU A 218 6.99 0.61 10.94
C LEU A 218 6.56 1.11 12.33
N LEU A 219 6.84 0.36 13.39
CA LEU A 219 6.62 0.81 14.78
C LEU A 219 7.39 2.10 15.07
N GLY A 220 8.66 2.17 14.65
CA GLY A 220 9.49 3.36 14.80
C GLY A 220 8.93 4.58 14.07
N LYS A 221 8.43 4.39 12.84
CA LYS A 221 7.75 5.46 12.09
C LYS A 221 6.47 5.92 12.78
N ILE A 222 5.66 5.00 13.32
CA ILE A 222 4.44 5.38 14.04
C ILE A 222 4.78 6.15 15.32
N ALA A 223 5.75 5.67 16.09
CA ALA A 223 6.23 6.35 17.30
C ALA A 223 6.71 7.77 16.97
N HIS A 224 7.50 7.93 15.91
CA HIS A 224 7.96 9.23 15.46
C HIS A 224 6.79 10.16 15.06
N MET A 225 5.81 9.67 14.29
CA MET A 225 4.60 10.45 13.95
C MET A 225 3.80 10.90 15.18
N ARG A 226 3.95 10.22 16.31
CA ARG A 226 3.31 10.56 17.60
C ARG A 226 4.18 11.44 18.51
N GLY A 227 5.38 11.83 18.06
CA GLY A 227 6.33 12.59 18.87
C GLY A 227 7.04 11.76 19.96
N LEU A 228 6.94 10.44 19.90
CA LEU A 228 7.63 9.50 20.80
C LEU A 228 9.02 9.21 20.22
N ILE A 229 9.90 10.21 20.33
CA ILE A 229 11.18 10.25 19.61
C ILE A 229 12.15 9.19 20.14
N GLU A 230 12.18 8.97 21.45
CA GLU A 230 13.02 7.97 22.10
C GLU A 230 12.61 6.54 21.68
N GLU A 231 11.31 6.23 21.74
CA GLU A 231 10.77 4.94 21.31
C GLU A 231 10.99 4.70 19.83
N ALA A 232 10.81 5.76 19.01
CA ALA A 232 11.11 5.68 17.58
C ALA A 232 12.56 5.27 17.35
N GLU A 233 13.51 5.90 18.04
CA GLU A 233 14.93 5.57 17.91
C GLU A 233 15.20 4.11 18.30
N THR A 234 14.62 3.63 19.41
CA THR A 234 14.75 2.24 19.85
C THR A 234 14.25 1.26 18.80
N PHE A 235 13.05 1.47 18.27
CA PHE A 235 12.48 0.59 17.26
C PHE A 235 13.28 0.61 15.95
N ILE A 236 13.74 1.78 15.50
CA ILE A 236 14.54 1.86 14.26
C ILE A 236 15.91 1.17 14.44
N LYS A 237 16.55 1.30 15.61
CA LYS A 237 17.78 0.56 15.93
C LYS A 237 17.58 -0.95 15.92
N GLU A 238 16.45 -1.43 16.43
CA GLU A 238 16.10 -2.86 16.36
C GLU A 238 15.81 -3.34 14.92
N ALA A 239 15.23 -2.50 14.07
CA ALA A 239 15.12 -2.80 12.64
C ALA A 239 16.51 -2.98 12.00
N ILE A 240 17.44 -2.06 12.29
CA ILE A 240 18.83 -2.09 11.78
C ILE A 240 19.63 -3.29 12.31
N SER A 241 19.38 -3.73 13.55
CA SER A 241 20.06 -4.88 14.16
C SER A 241 19.72 -6.19 13.43
N ARG A 242 18.47 -6.30 12.96
CA ARG A 242 17.93 -7.46 12.22
C ARG A 242 18.30 -7.43 10.75
N GLU A 243 18.10 -6.29 10.09
CA GLU A 243 18.41 -6.11 8.68
C GLU A 243 19.10 -4.76 8.46
N LYS A 244 20.30 -4.85 7.88
CA LYS A 244 21.09 -3.69 7.50
C LYS A 244 20.54 -3.14 6.19
N GLN A 245 19.42 -2.40 6.24
CA GLN A 245 18.80 -1.75 5.08
C GLN A 245 19.07 -0.23 5.09
N LEU A 246 19.44 0.33 3.93
CA LEU A 246 19.79 1.74 3.77
C LEU A 246 18.66 2.68 4.22
N SER A 247 17.40 2.33 3.94
CA SER A 247 16.23 3.10 4.36
C SER A 247 16.14 3.25 5.88
N TYR A 248 16.49 2.22 6.65
CA TYR A 248 16.43 2.27 8.11
C TYR A 248 17.52 3.19 8.67
N TYR A 249 18.74 3.09 8.12
CA TYR A 249 19.83 4.02 8.45
C TYR A 249 19.47 5.47 8.13
N LEU A 250 18.98 5.75 6.92
CA LEU A 250 18.62 7.11 6.52
C LEU A 250 17.51 7.68 7.42
N TYR A 251 16.56 6.84 7.85
CA TYR A 251 15.52 7.26 8.79
C TYR A 251 16.08 7.56 10.19
N LEU A 252 16.96 6.70 10.73
CA LEU A 252 17.61 6.93 12.02
C LEU A 252 18.45 8.21 12.02
N ILE A 253 19.22 8.43 10.94
CA ILE A 253 20.01 9.65 10.76
C ILE A 253 19.10 10.88 10.82
N GLY A 254 17.99 10.88 10.07
CA GLY A 254 17.02 11.99 10.10
C GLY A 254 16.45 12.25 11.51
N LEU A 255 16.12 11.19 12.25
CA LEU A 255 15.61 11.29 13.62
C LEU A 255 16.66 11.90 14.57
N LEU A 256 17.92 11.47 14.49
CA LEU A 256 19.00 11.99 15.33
C LEU A 256 19.35 13.45 15.00
N GLN A 257 19.23 13.83 13.73
CA GLN A 257 19.37 15.22 13.29
C GLN A 257 18.29 16.12 13.88
N GLU A 258 17.04 15.66 13.91
CA GLU A 258 15.93 16.39 14.53
C GLU A 258 16.14 16.60 16.04
N LYS A 259 16.73 15.61 16.72
CA LYS A 259 17.16 15.71 18.13
C LYS A 259 18.38 16.61 18.33
N ASN A 260 19.02 17.07 17.26
CA ASN A 260 20.32 17.75 17.30
C ASN A 260 21.42 16.91 17.98
N ASP A 261 21.32 15.58 17.93
CA ASP A 261 22.34 14.66 18.44
C ASP A 261 23.41 14.43 17.37
N LEU A 262 24.30 15.42 17.22
CA LEU A 262 25.36 15.41 16.21
C LEU A 262 26.33 14.24 16.39
N LYS A 263 26.55 13.81 17.64
CA LYS A 263 27.48 12.73 17.96
C LYS A 263 26.95 11.40 17.44
N SER A 264 25.74 11.01 17.86
CA SER A 264 25.15 9.75 17.40
C SER A 264 24.83 9.78 15.91
N THR A 265 24.48 10.95 15.36
CA THR A 265 24.32 11.12 13.90
C THR A 265 25.59 10.71 13.15
N LYS A 266 26.76 11.20 13.61
CA LYS A 266 28.05 10.89 12.99
C LYS A 266 28.39 9.39 13.11
N GLU A 267 28.16 8.79 14.26
CA GLU A 267 28.41 7.35 14.50
C GLU A 267 27.57 6.49 13.56
N VAL A 268 26.27 6.78 13.42
CA VAL A 268 25.36 6.04 12.52
C VAL A 268 25.72 6.29 11.06
N LEU A 269 26.13 7.50 10.67
CA LEU A 269 26.62 7.79 9.32
C LEU A 269 27.87 6.96 8.98
N GLN A 270 28.79 6.79 9.93
CA GLN A 270 29.99 5.97 9.74
C GLN A 270 29.64 4.49 9.60
N GLU A 271 28.74 3.96 10.45
CA GLU A 271 28.24 2.59 10.33
C GLU A 271 27.57 2.37 8.97
N ALA A 272 26.62 3.23 8.59
CA ALA A 272 25.92 3.14 7.31
C ALA A 272 26.89 3.20 6.12
N SER A 273 27.91 4.06 6.15
CA SER A 273 28.92 4.18 5.10
C SER A 273 29.80 2.94 4.97
N THR A 274 29.93 2.14 6.04
CA THR A 274 30.65 0.86 5.99
C THR A 274 29.88 -0.18 5.19
N TYR A 275 28.55 -0.24 5.36
CA TYR A 275 27.67 -1.15 4.62
C TYR A 275 27.35 -0.65 3.21
N TYR A 276 27.37 0.67 3.00
CA TYR A 276 26.98 1.33 1.75
C TYR A 276 28.03 2.31 1.26
N PRO A 277 29.24 1.84 0.91
CA PRO A 277 30.36 2.71 0.57
C PRO A 277 30.12 3.52 -0.71
N ASP A 278 29.23 3.09 -1.60
CA ASP A 278 29.01 3.76 -2.90
C ASP A 278 27.86 4.78 -2.89
N VAL A 279 27.17 4.93 -1.76
CA VAL A 279 26.04 5.84 -1.64
C VAL A 279 26.54 7.28 -1.40
N GLU A 280 26.45 8.10 -2.45
CA GLU A 280 26.98 9.48 -2.46
C GLU A 280 26.36 10.39 -1.38
N ILE A 281 25.08 10.20 -1.05
CA ILE A 281 24.41 11.00 -0.02
C ILE A 281 25.02 10.76 1.38
N LEU A 282 25.44 9.52 1.68
CA LEU A 282 26.10 9.18 2.95
C LEU A 282 27.51 9.78 3.02
N LYS A 283 28.29 9.68 1.93
CA LYS A 283 29.62 10.31 1.82
C LYS A 283 29.56 11.82 2.05
N SER A 284 28.61 12.48 1.38
CA SER A 284 28.43 13.92 1.47
C SER A 284 28.03 14.35 2.89
N ALA A 285 27.07 13.63 3.50
CA ALA A 285 26.67 13.89 4.87
C ALA A 285 27.83 13.70 5.86
N LEU A 286 28.60 12.61 5.75
CA LEU A 286 29.71 12.33 6.67
C LEU A 286 30.82 13.40 6.61
N GLN A 287 31.09 13.99 5.44
CA GLN A 287 32.04 15.10 5.32
C GLN A 287 31.59 16.32 6.12
N VAL A 288 30.31 16.69 6.06
CA VAL A 288 29.74 17.80 6.84
C VAL A 288 29.85 17.55 8.34
N TYR A 289 29.54 16.33 8.80
CA TYR A 289 29.66 15.97 10.23
C TYR A 289 31.10 15.72 10.70
N SER A 290 32.06 15.70 9.78
CA SER A 290 33.48 15.60 10.11
C SER A 290 34.16 16.96 10.27
N SER A 291 33.53 18.04 9.78
CA SER A 291 34.02 19.41 9.88
C SER A 291 33.35 20.24 11.00
N LEU A 292 32.29 19.71 11.61
CA LEU A 292 31.66 20.21 12.85
C LEU A 292 32.40 19.68 14.09
#